data_AF-A0A2U8DVD2-F1
#
_entry.id   AF-A0A2U8DVD2-F1
#
_cell.length_a   1.000
_cell.length_b   1.000
_cell.length_c   1.000
_cell.angle_alpha   90.00
_cell.angle_beta   90.00
_cell.angle_gamma   90.00
#
_symmetry.space_group_name_H-M   'P 1'
#
loop_
_entity.id
_entity.type
_entity.pdbx_description
1 polymer ?
#
loop_
_entity_poly.entity_id
_entity_poly.type
_entity_poly.pdbx_seq_one_letter_code
_entity_poly.pdbx_strand_id
1 'polypeptide(L)'
;MLDVLNIEFLMALRRINVDGIEDMVKSILGNKKAVVAELIYNKVNLGDGFYFTHRLDKDIIVDTNTGNVYRIDNNRYQSVVYYNEVSVRDRRTGEVQEVLKNGVLDFGNVKVSSSYTFVGGNNYYAVPFDIPYRINVRVHTIIAGMTYNYDVLNAMGIKRSKDIHHEKRWKLNSDNSGKNLELITIKEHKERHKKNKYE
;
A
#
# COMPACT_ATOMS: atom_id res chain seq x y z
N MET A 1 7.09 -1.73 20.96
CA MET A 1 6.81 -0.79 19.85
C MET A 1 7.83 -1.11 18.77
N LEU A 2 7.44 -1.22 17.50
CA LEU A 2 8.44 -1.42 16.44
C LEU A 2 9.16 -0.08 16.22
N ASP A 3 10.48 -0.08 16.39
CA ASP A 3 11.32 1.09 16.13
C ASP A 3 11.56 1.23 14.63
N VAL A 4 11.41 2.45 14.10
CA VAL A 4 11.55 2.79 12.67
C VAL A 4 12.96 2.42 12.18
N LEU A 5 13.99 2.69 12.98
CA LEU A 5 15.38 2.38 12.65
C LEU A 5 15.60 0.88 12.45
N ASN A 6 14.94 0.05 13.27
CA ASN A 6 15.02 -1.40 13.13
C ASN A 6 14.30 -1.89 11.86
N ILE A 7 13.21 -1.24 11.44
CA ILE A 7 12.48 -1.64 10.23
C ILE A 7 13.27 -1.26 8.97
N GLU A 8 13.80 -0.04 8.90
CA GLU A 8 14.61 0.40 7.76
C GLU A 8 15.87 -0.45 7.61
N PHE A 9 16.54 -0.78 8.73
CA PHE A 9 17.68 -1.69 8.74
C PHE A 9 17.30 -3.08 8.19
N LEU A 10 16.19 -3.65 8.65
CA LEU A 10 15.67 -4.93 8.15
C LEU A 10 15.33 -4.88 6.65
N MET A 11 14.79 -3.76 6.15
CA MET A 11 14.48 -3.60 4.73
C MET A 11 15.74 -3.44 3.88
N ALA A 12 16.72 -2.67 4.35
CA ALA A 12 18.02 -2.50 3.69
C ALA A 12 18.76 -3.84 3.57
N LEU A 13 18.76 -4.63 4.65
CA LEU A 13 19.31 -5.98 4.69
C LEU A 13 18.62 -6.93 3.68
N ARG A 14 17.30 -6.82 3.52
CA ARG A 14 16.55 -7.62 2.55
C ARG A 14 16.91 -7.27 1.10
N ARG A 15 17.23 -6.00 0.82
CA ARG A 15 17.60 -5.53 -0.53
C ARG A 15 18.92 -6.11 -1.02
N ILE A 16 19.89 -6.32 -0.14
CA ILE A 16 21.20 -6.91 -0.48
C ILE A 16 21.17 -8.44 -0.57
N ASN A 17 19.98 -9.04 -0.48
CA ASN A 17 19.70 -10.47 -0.68
C ASN A 17 20.64 -11.40 0.10
N VAL A 18 20.93 -11.06 1.35
CA VAL A 18 21.66 -11.97 2.24
C VAL A 18 20.74 -13.15 2.57
N ASP A 19 21.27 -14.36 2.44
CA ASP A 19 20.56 -15.59 2.75
C ASP A 19 19.96 -15.57 4.16
N GLY A 20 18.71 -16.04 4.29
CA GLY A 20 17.99 -16.13 5.56
C GLY A 20 17.39 -14.82 6.10
N ILE A 21 17.68 -13.67 5.50
CA ILE A 21 17.12 -12.39 5.96
C ILE A 21 15.62 -12.30 5.69
N GLU A 22 15.13 -12.87 4.59
CA GLU A 22 13.69 -12.88 4.32
C GLU A 22 12.91 -13.61 5.42
N ASP A 23 13.42 -14.76 5.89
CA ASP A 23 12.79 -15.53 6.96
C ASP A 23 12.93 -14.83 8.33
N MET A 24 14.05 -14.14 8.56
CA MET A 24 14.23 -13.30 9.76
C MET A 24 13.23 -12.14 9.79
N VAL A 25 13.10 -11.39 8.71
CA VAL A 25 12.13 -10.28 8.59
C VAL A 25 10.71 -10.78 8.81
N LYS A 26 10.35 -11.93 8.22
CA LYS A 26 9.04 -12.57 8.42
C LYS A 26 8.80 -13.00 9.86
N SER A 27 9.81 -13.58 10.52
CA SER A 27 9.72 -13.98 11.93
C SER A 27 9.47 -12.78 12.84
N ILE A 28 10.11 -11.64 12.54
CA ILE A 28 10.00 -10.41 13.36
C ILE A 28 8.69 -9.65 13.08
N LEU A 29 8.34 -9.43 11.82
CA LEU A 29 7.22 -8.55 11.42
C LEU A 29 5.94 -9.32 11.10
N GLY A 30 6.06 -10.57 10.66
CA GLY A 30 5.00 -11.32 9.99
C GLY A 30 4.82 -10.88 8.53
N ASN A 31 4.31 -11.79 7.70
CA ASN A 31 4.19 -11.65 6.25
C ASN A 31 3.52 -10.33 5.79
N LYS A 32 2.35 -9.98 6.36
CA LYS A 32 1.62 -8.77 5.94
C LYS A 32 2.35 -7.48 6.28
N LYS A 33 2.98 -7.39 7.46
CA LYS A 33 3.74 -6.20 7.86
C LYS A 33 5.01 -6.05 7.04
N ALA A 34 5.69 -7.16 6.74
CA ALA A 34 6.87 -7.16 5.87
C ALA A 34 6.54 -6.61 4.47
N VAL A 35 5.41 -7.02 3.88
CA VAL A 35 4.95 -6.47 2.59
C VAL A 35 4.70 -4.97 2.70
N VAL A 36 3.94 -4.50 3.70
CA VAL A 36 3.66 -3.06 3.84
C VAL A 36 4.94 -2.26 4.12
N ALA A 37 5.86 -2.78 4.94
CA ALA A 37 7.15 -2.17 5.21
C ALA A 37 8.01 -2.06 3.94
N GLU A 38 8.00 -3.07 3.07
CA GLU A 38 8.68 -3.06 1.79
C GLU A 38 8.10 -2.01 0.83
N LEU A 39 6.76 -1.94 0.73
CA LEU A 39 6.09 -0.90 -0.06
C LEU A 39 6.44 0.51 0.43
N ILE A 40 6.50 0.70 1.74
CA ILE A 40 6.87 1.99 2.35
C ILE A 40 8.34 2.31 2.09
N TYR A 41 9.23 1.33 2.25
CA TYR A 41 10.67 1.50 2.06
C TYR A 41 11.02 1.85 0.62
N ASN A 42 10.36 1.21 -0.35
CA ASN A 42 10.59 1.40 -1.78
C ASN A 42 9.77 2.54 -2.39
N LYS A 43 9.00 3.29 -1.58
CA LYS A 43 8.11 4.33 -2.12
C LYS A 43 8.91 5.50 -2.69
N VAL A 44 8.48 5.96 -3.85
CA VAL A 44 8.84 7.23 -4.45
C VAL A 44 7.65 8.16 -4.29
N ASN A 45 7.88 9.34 -3.71
CA ASN A 45 6.86 10.37 -3.62
C ASN A 45 6.81 11.13 -4.95
N LEU A 46 5.66 11.09 -5.61
CA LEU A 46 5.44 11.71 -6.92
C LEU A 46 4.71 13.07 -6.80
N GLY A 47 4.53 13.61 -5.59
CA GLY A 47 3.76 14.84 -5.37
C GLY A 47 2.25 14.61 -5.46
N ASP A 48 1.48 15.63 -5.08
CA ASP A 48 0.01 15.68 -5.19
C ASP A 48 -0.74 14.44 -4.67
N GLY A 49 -0.21 13.76 -3.64
CA GLY A 49 -0.83 12.56 -3.06
C GLY A 49 -0.60 11.27 -3.85
N PHE A 50 0.28 11.28 -4.84
CA PHE A 50 0.71 10.09 -5.57
C PHE A 50 2.00 9.50 -5.02
N TYR A 51 2.01 8.17 -4.89
CA TYR A 51 3.19 7.39 -4.54
C TYR A 51 3.36 6.26 -5.53
N PHE A 52 4.61 5.91 -5.81
CA PHE A 52 4.94 4.77 -6.64
C PHE A 52 5.89 3.84 -5.91
N THR A 53 5.72 2.53 -6.06
CA THR A 53 6.66 1.54 -5.51
C THR A 53 6.87 0.41 -6.50
N HIS A 54 8.14 0.08 -6.71
CA HIS A 54 8.55 -1.10 -7.46
C HIS A 54 8.41 -2.35 -6.61
N ARG A 55 7.98 -3.45 -7.23
CA ARG A 55 8.06 -4.80 -6.67
C ARG A 55 8.37 -5.81 -7.79
N LEU A 56 8.77 -7.02 -7.40
CA LEU A 56 9.24 -8.08 -8.31
C LEU A 56 8.34 -8.29 -9.54
N ASP A 57 7.02 -8.46 -9.34
CA ASP A 57 6.08 -8.82 -10.41
C ASP A 57 5.10 -7.69 -10.77
N LYS A 58 4.99 -6.65 -9.93
CA LYS A 58 4.08 -5.52 -10.11
C LYS A 58 4.71 -4.22 -9.66
N ASP A 59 4.50 -3.18 -10.46
CA ASP A 59 4.66 -1.80 -10.04
C ASP A 59 3.32 -1.29 -9.53
N ILE A 60 3.35 -0.42 -8.52
CA ILE A 60 2.15 0.04 -7.83
C ILE A 60 2.13 1.55 -7.79
N ILE A 61 1.04 2.15 -8.27
CA ILE A 61 0.72 3.56 -8.07
C ILE A 61 -0.36 3.64 -7.01
N VAL A 62 -0.15 4.49 -6.02
CA VAL A 62 -1.05 4.75 -4.91
C VAL A 62 -1.51 6.20 -4.98
N ASP A 63 -2.81 6.43 -5.11
CA ASP A 63 -3.44 7.74 -5.06
C ASP A 63 -4.11 7.90 -3.69
N THR A 64 -3.50 8.68 -2.80
CA THR A 64 -4.04 8.92 -1.46
C THR A 64 -5.20 9.91 -1.45
N ASN A 65 -5.42 10.68 -2.52
CA ASN A 65 -6.56 11.60 -2.60
C ASN A 65 -7.86 10.88 -2.90
N THR A 66 -7.81 9.89 -3.79
CA THR A 66 -8.97 9.08 -4.15
C THR A 66 -9.08 7.77 -3.37
N GLY A 67 -7.98 7.34 -2.71
CA GLY A 67 -7.95 6.08 -1.97
C GLY A 67 -7.74 4.85 -2.86
N ASN A 68 -7.19 5.04 -4.06
CA ASN A 68 -7.02 4.00 -5.06
C ASN A 68 -5.59 3.45 -5.08
N VAL A 69 -5.49 2.16 -5.38
CA VAL A 69 -4.22 1.46 -5.56
C VAL A 69 -4.25 0.73 -6.91
N TYR A 70 -3.42 1.19 -7.83
CA TYR A 70 -3.30 0.69 -9.19
C TYR A 70 -2.09 -0.21 -9.31
N ARG A 71 -2.25 -1.34 -10.01
CA ARG A 71 -1.16 -2.28 -10.29
C ARG A 71 -0.87 -2.34 -11.77
N ILE A 72 0.39 -2.15 -12.10
CA ILE A 72 0.97 -2.29 -13.43
C ILE A 72 1.67 -3.65 -13.49
N ASP A 73 1.42 -4.40 -14.55
CA ASP A 73 2.00 -5.74 -14.74
C ASP A 73 3.42 -5.66 -15.30
N ASN A 74 4.43 -5.93 -14.47
CA ASN A 74 5.83 -5.79 -14.85
C ASN A 74 6.28 -6.83 -15.90
N ASN A 75 5.51 -7.92 -16.06
CA ASN A 75 5.74 -8.89 -17.14
C ASN A 75 5.43 -8.31 -18.52
N ARG A 76 4.47 -7.36 -18.59
CA ARG A 76 4.07 -6.72 -19.85
C ARG A 76 4.69 -5.34 -20.02
N TYR A 77 4.78 -4.58 -18.94
CA TYR A 77 5.24 -3.20 -19.00
C TYR A 77 6.56 -3.05 -18.24
N GLN A 78 7.33 -2.05 -18.64
CA GLN A 78 8.45 -1.52 -17.88
C GLN A 78 8.10 -0.11 -17.45
N SER A 79 7.93 0.13 -16.15
CA SER A 79 7.74 1.49 -15.65
C SER A 79 9.07 2.24 -15.57
N VAL A 80 9.02 3.51 -15.91
CA VAL A 80 10.11 4.47 -15.78
C VAL A 80 9.57 5.63 -14.95
N VAL A 81 10.24 5.91 -13.84
CA VAL A 81 9.92 7.04 -12.97
C VAL A 81 10.96 8.11 -13.19
N TYR A 82 10.53 9.32 -13.51
CA TYR A 82 11.40 10.48 -13.69
C TYR A 82 10.81 11.68 -12.97
N TYR A 83 11.52 12.18 -11.96
CA TYR A 83 10.99 13.15 -10.99
C TYR A 83 9.64 12.69 -10.41
N ASN A 84 8.57 13.44 -10.70
CA ASN A 84 7.20 13.22 -10.25
C ASN A 84 6.32 12.55 -11.31
N GLU A 85 6.91 12.05 -12.39
CA GLU A 85 6.20 11.46 -13.51
C GLU A 85 6.46 9.96 -13.62
N VAL A 86 5.46 9.25 -14.13
CA VAL A 86 5.54 7.82 -14.40
C VAL A 86 5.14 7.60 -15.85
N SER A 87 6.02 6.94 -16.59
CA SER A 87 5.74 6.43 -17.92
C SER A 87 5.91 4.92 -17.91
N VAL A 88 5.19 4.22 -18.77
CA VAL A 88 5.36 2.79 -18.97
C VAL A 88 5.68 2.50 -20.42
N ARG A 89 6.54 1.52 -20.64
CA ARG A 89 6.86 0.99 -21.96
C ARG A 89 6.30 -0.42 -22.10
N ASP A 90 5.43 -0.67 -23.08
CA ASP A 90 5.00 -2.03 -23.41
C ASP A 90 6.22 -2.81 -23.95
N ARG A 91 6.57 -3.91 -23.27
CA ARG A 91 7.75 -4.71 -23.59
C ARG A 91 7.64 -5.42 -24.93
N ARG A 92 6.42 -5.67 -25.42
CA ARG A 92 6.17 -6.36 -26.70
C ARG A 92 6.20 -5.39 -27.87
N THR A 93 5.54 -4.24 -27.76
CA THR A 93 5.42 -3.29 -28.88
C THR A 93 6.48 -2.20 -28.84
N GLY A 94 7.09 -1.95 -27.68
CA GLY A 94 8.03 -0.86 -27.45
C GLY A 94 7.37 0.51 -27.28
N GLU A 95 6.04 0.60 -27.40
CA GLU A 95 5.25 1.82 -27.24
C GLU A 95 5.39 2.37 -25.81
N VAL A 96 5.58 3.69 -25.71
CA VAL A 96 5.70 4.40 -24.44
C VAL A 96 4.42 5.18 -24.20
N GLN A 97 3.89 5.07 -22.98
CA GLN A 97 2.73 5.81 -22.54
C GLN A 97 3.02 6.51 -21.21
N GLU A 98 2.71 7.79 -21.14
CA GLU A 98 2.77 8.59 -19.92
C GLU A 98 1.54 8.25 -19.06
N VAL A 99 1.77 7.75 -17.85
CA VAL A 99 0.71 7.27 -16.93
C VAL A 99 0.39 8.30 -15.86
N LEU A 100 1.41 8.96 -15.33
CA LEU A 100 1.26 10.10 -14.43
C LEU A 100 2.12 11.24 -14.96
N LYS A 101 1.49 12.36 -15.31
CA LYS A 101 2.17 13.54 -15.85
C LYS A 101 1.53 14.82 -15.31
N ASN A 102 2.34 15.74 -14.81
CA ASN A 102 1.88 17.00 -14.20
C ASN A 102 0.74 16.79 -13.18
N GLY A 103 0.83 15.75 -12.33
CA GLY A 103 -0.19 15.43 -11.33
C GLY A 103 -1.49 14.82 -11.88
N VAL A 104 -1.57 14.55 -13.19
CA VAL A 104 -2.72 13.92 -13.84
C VAL A 104 -2.42 12.45 -14.11
N LEU A 105 -3.27 11.58 -13.57
CA LEU A 105 -3.18 10.13 -13.78
C LEU A 105 -4.09 9.72 -14.95
N ASP A 106 -3.50 9.17 -16.01
CA ASP A 106 -4.22 8.63 -17.15
C ASP A 106 -3.55 7.34 -17.63
N PHE A 107 -4.27 6.22 -17.52
CA PHE A 107 -3.76 4.93 -17.95
C PHE A 107 -3.97 4.66 -19.43
N GLY A 108 -4.74 5.45 -20.19
CA GLY A 108 -5.02 5.24 -21.62
C GLY A 108 -5.16 3.76 -22.01
N ASN A 109 -4.21 3.22 -22.79
CA ASN A 109 -4.20 1.81 -23.24
C ASN A 109 -3.45 0.84 -22.31
N VAL A 110 -2.80 1.35 -21.25
CA VAL A 110 -2.12 0.52 -20.25
C VAL A 110 -3.14 -0.31 -19.51
N LYS A 111 -3.04 -1.63 -19.69
CA LYS A 111 -3.78 -2.60 -18.88
C LYS A 111 -3.28 -2.55 -17.44
N VAL A 112 -4.01 -1.80 -16.62
CA VAL A 112 -3.87 -1.81 -15.16
C VAL A 112 -5.02 -2.54 -14.50
N SER A 113 -4.77 -3.07 -13.32
CA SER A 113 -5.85 -3.49 -12.42
C SER A 113 -5.95 -2.51 -11.27
N SER A 114 -7.08 -1.83 -11.16
CA SER A 114 -7.45 -1.13 -9.92
C SER A 114 -7.74 -2.20 -8.86
N SER A 115 -7.09 -2.10 -7.71
CA SER A 115 -7.10 -3.18 -6.74
C SER A 115 -8.35 -3.10 -5.87
N TYR A 116 -9.42 -3.75 -6.34
CA TYR A 116 -10.61 -4.10 -5.57
C TYR A 116 -10.80 -5.61 -5.64
N THR A 117 -10.05 -6.39 -4.86
CA THR A 117 -10.40 -7.81 -4.71
C THR A 117 -11.53 -7.94 -3.69
N PHE A 118 -12.71 -8.34 -4.17
CA PHE A 118 -13.85 -8.70 -3.33
C PHE A 118 -13.56 -10.03 -2.65
N VAL A 119 -13.34 -10.02 -1.35
CA VAL A 119 -13.28 -11.24 -0.55
C VAL A 119 -14.67 -11.46 0.02
N GLY A 120 -15.36 -12.52 -0.42
CA GLY A 120 -16.74 -12.81 -0.01
C GLY A 120 -16.90 -12.99 1.50
N GLY A 121 -18.02 -12.49 2.03
CA GLY A 121 -18.37 -12.48 3.46
C GLY A 121 -17.81 -11.24 4.18
N ASN A 122 -18.69 -10.29 4.55
CA ASN A 122 -18.34 -9.00 5.18
C ASN A 122 -17.25 -8.21 4.43
N ASN A 123 -17.59 -7.86 3.18
CA ASN A 123 -16.85 -7.14 2.14
C ASN A 123 -15.75 -6.15 2.61
N TYR A 124 -14.49 -6.53 2.44
CA TYR A 124 -13.33 -5.61 2.49
C TYR A 124 -12.52 -5.69 1.20
N TYR A 125 -12.12 -4.53 0.66
CA TYR A 125 -11.27 -4.46 -0.52
C TYR A 125 -9.80 -4.65 -0.15
N ALA A 126 -9.15 -5.61 -0.82
CA ALA A 126 -7.74 -5.92 -0.62
C ALA A 126 -6.98 -6.02 -1.94
N VAL A 127 -5.66 -5.84 -1.84
CA VAL A 127 -4.68 -6.00 -2.89
C VAL A 127 -3.95 -7.33 -2.66
N PRO A 128 -4.04 -8.28 -3.60
CA PRO A 128 -3.31 -9.52 -3.52
C PRO A 128 -1.87 -9.31 -3.93
N PHE A 129 -1.00 -9.94 -3.17
CA PHE A 129 0.43 -9.98 -3.36
C PHE A 129 0.88 -11.43 -3.34
N ASP A 130 1.53 -11.85 -4.42
CA ASP A 130 2.13 -13.17 -4.48
C ASP A 130 3.52 -13.12 -3.81
N ILE A 131 3.86 -14.14 -3.02
CA ILE A 131 5.18 -14.54 -2.48
C ILE A 131 5.32 -14.50 -0.94
N PRO A 132 5.65 -15.63 -0.27
CA PRO A 132 5.59 -17.03 -0.75
C PRO A 132 4.17 -17.62 -0.71
N TYR A 133 3.19 -16.84 -0.25
CA TYR A 133 1.76 -17.17 -0.24
C TYR A 133 0.98 -16.00 -0.84
N ARG A 134 -0.25 -16.25 -1.31
CA ARG A 134 -1.21 -15.18 -1.68
C ARG A 134 -1.54 -14.33 -0.44
N ILE A 135 -0.78 -13.26 -0.22
CA ILE A 135 -0.98 -12.32 0.88
C ILE A 135 -1.93 -11.22 0.40
N ASN A 136 -3.08 -11.09 1.06
CA ASN A 136 -4.00 -9.98 0.81
C ASN A 136 -3.79 -8.89 1.86
N VAL A 137 -3.43 -7.68 1.39
CA VAL A 137 -3.33 -6.46 2.22
C VAL A 137 -4.49 -5.54 1.88
N ARG A 138 -5.17 -4.98 2.87
CA ARG A 138 -6.32 -4.11 2.63
C ARG A 138 -5.88 -2.78 1.99
N VAL A 139 -6.69 -2.23 1.10
CA VAL A 139 -6.39 -0.98 0.37
C VAL A 139 -6.09 0.17 1.33
N HIS A 140 -6.95 0.40 2.33
CA HIS A 140 -6.71 1.45 3.35
C HIS A 140 -5.41 1.23 4.13
N THR A 141 -4.92 -0.01 4.29
CA THR A 141 -3.64 -0.26 4.95
C THR A 141 -2.48 0.23 4.09
N ILE A 142 -2.56 0.05 2.77
CA ILE A 142 -1.55 0.57 1.83
C ILE A 142 -1.61 2.10 1.81
N ILE A 143 -2.81 2.69 1.70
CA ILE A 143 -2.98 4.15 1.73
C ILE A 143 -2.47 4.75 3.05
N ALA A 144 -2.84 4.14 4.19
CA ALA A 144 -2.33 4.54 5.50
C ALA A 144 -0.81 4.36 5.60
N GLY A 145 -0.21 3.35 4.97
CA GLY A 145 1.25 3.21 4.91
C GLY A 145 1.93 4.33 4.11
N MET A 146 1.31 4.80 3.03
CA MET A 146 1.83 5.96 2.29
C MET A 146 1.71 7.25 3.10
N THR A 147 0.61 7.41 3.83
CA THR A 147 0.26 8.61 4.62
C THR A 147 1.03 8.71 5.93
N TYR A 148 1.06 7.63 6.72
CA TYR A 148 1.64 7.58 8.08
C TYR A 148 2.96 6.83 8.14
N ASN A 149 3.50 6.40 6.99
CA ASN A 149 4.78 5.69 6.94
C ASN A 149 4.76 4.44 7.85
N TYR A 150 5.89 4.09 8.47
CA TYR A 150 6.02 2.90 9.31
C TYR A 150 5.10 2.85 10.53
N ASP A 151 4.49 3.96 10.96
CA ASP A 151 3.54 3.96 12.07
C ASP A 151 2.33 3.06 11.82
N VAL A 152 1.95 2.86 10.54
CA VAL A 152 0.86 1.96 10.15
C VAL A 152 1.10 0.53 10.63
N LEU A 153 2.35 0.10 10.78
CA LEU A 153 2.70 -1.26 11.20
C LEU A 153 2.27 -1.53 12.65
N ASN A 154 2.09 -0.48 13.46
CA ASN A 154 1.54 -0.57 14.82
C ASN A 154 0.02 -0.75 14.83
N ALA A 155 -0.66 -0.60 13.68
CA ALA A 155 -2.09 -0.88 13.49
C ALA A 155 -2.38 -2.21 12.79
N MET A 156 -1.36 -3.05 12.58
CA MET A 156 -1.48 -4.33 11.87
C MET A 156 -1.24 -5.53 12.80
N GLY A 157 -1.96 -6.62 12.53
CA GLY A 157 -1.78 -7.92 13.22
C GLY A 157 -2.52 -8.06 14.55
N ILE A 158 -2.24 -9.16 15.26
CA ILE A 158 -2.89 -9.50 16.54
C ILE A 158 -2.39 -8.61 17.67
N LYS A 159 -1.07 -8.47 17.81
CA LYS A 159 -0.41 -7.61 18.80
C LYS A 159 -0.21 -6.19 18.26
N ARG A 160 -1.33 -5.48 18.02
CA ARG A 160 -1.32 -4.09 17.56
C ARG A 160 -1.66 -3.14 18.73
N SER A 161 -1.20 -1.90 18.66
CA SER A 161 -1.48 -0.84 19.67
C SER A 161 -2.37 0.27 19.12
N LYS A 162 -2.48 0.36 17.79
CA LYS A 162 -3.34 1.30 17.07
C LYS A 162 -4.35 0.53 16.21
N ASP A 163 -5.35 1.24 15.70
CA ASP A 163 -6.27 0.82 14.64
C ASP A 163 -6.25 1.88 13.52
N ILE A 164 -6.45 1.44 12.27
CA ILE A 164 -6.75 2.36 11.16
C ILE A 164 -8.25 2.61 11.20
N HIS A 165 -8.64 3.86 11.46
CA HIS A 165 -10.02 4.28 11.55
C HIS A 165 -10.43 5.08 10.32
N HIS A 166 -11.64 4.85 9.82
CA HIS A 166 -12.27 5.74 8.85
C HIS A 166 -13.11 6.78 9.59
N GLU A 167 -12.82 8.06 9.40
CA GLU A 167 -13.59 9.14 10.06
C GLU A 167 -15.08 9.09 9.71
N LYS A 168 -15.39 8.85 8.42
CA LYS A 168 -16.77 8.78 7.93
C LYS A 168 -17.24 7.33 7.81
N ARG A 169 -18.03 6.89 8.80
CA ARG A 169 -18.51 5.50 8.95
C ARG A 169 -19.32 4.97 7.76
N TRP A 170 -20.12 5.78 7.07
CA TRP A 170 -20.91 5.33 5.92
C TRP A 170 -20.07 5.15 4.63
N LYS A 171 -18.78 5.52 4.67
CA LYS A 171 -17.81 5.34 3.59
C LYS A 171 -16.76 4.26 3.86
N LEU A 172 -16.95 3.44 4.90
CA LEU A 172 -15.99 2.42 5.40
C LEU A 172 -15.36 1.55 4.32
N ASN A 173 -16.06 1.33 3.21
CA ASN A 173 -15.58 0.51 2.11
C ASN A 173 -15.29 1.31 0.83
N SER A 174 -15.85 2.51 0.66
CA SER A 174 -15.80 3.26 -0.60
C SER A 174 -14.78 4.40 -0.63
N ASP A 175 -14.42 4.98 0.51
CA ASP A 175 -13.51 6.12 0.59
C ASP A 175 -12.29 5.76 1.43
N ASN A 176 -11.28 5.19 0.77
CA ASN A 176 -9.99 4.89 1.40
C ASN A 176 -9.00 6.04 1.25
N SER A 177 -9.45 7.26 0.93
CA SER A 177 -8.55 8.41 0.80
C SER A 177 -7.81 8.67 2.12
N GLY A 178 -6.56 9.10 2.05
CA GLY A 178 -5.72 9.37 3.22
C GLY A 178 -6.35 10.39 4.16
N LYS A 179 -7.10 11.38 3.62
CA LYS A 179 -7.87 12.36 4.40
C LYS A 179 -9.05 11.79 5.18
N ASN A 180 -9.49 10.57 4.87
CA ASN A 180 -10.58 9.87 5.57
C ASN A 180 -10.04 8.76 6.48
N LEU A 181 -8.72 8.55 6.53
CA LEU A 181 -8.08 7.56 7.38
C LEU A 181 -7.39 8.26 8.55
N GLU A 182 -7.40 7.62 9.72
CA GLU A 182 -6.71 8.10 10.92
C GLU A 182 -6.06 6.92 11.64
N LEU A 183 -4.85 7.10 12.20
CA LEU A 183 -4.23 6.13 13.11
C LEU A 183 -4.50 6.50 14.55
N ILE A 184 -5.43 5.78 15.18
CA ILE A 184 -5.83 6.03 16.57
C ILE A 184 -5.51 4.85 17.47
N THR A 185 -5.50 5.05 18.78
CA THR A 185 -5.30 3.95 19.73
C THR A 185 -6.51 3.01 19.73
N ILE A 186 -6.31 1.75 20.13
CA ILE A 186 -7.40 0.76 20.26
C ILE A 186 -8.49 1.26 21.23
N LYS A 187 -8.09 1.99 22.28
CA LYS A 187 -9.03 2.54 23.27
C LYS A 187 -9.94 3.57 22.61
N GLU A 188 -9.36 4.56 21.92
CA GLU A 188 -10.10 5.59 21.19
C GLU A 188 -10.98 4.98 20.10
N HIS A 189 -10.48 3.98 19.36
CA HIS A 189 -11.27 3.30 18.32
C HIS A 189 -12.53 2.65 18.90
N LYS A 190 -12.43 1.99 20.05
CA LYS A 190 -13.59 1.41 20.76
C LYS A 190 -14.55 2.49 21.27
N GLU A 191 -14.05 3.60 21.77
CA GLU A 191 -14.86 4.72 22.26
C GLU A 191 -15.64 5.38 21.12
N ARG A 192 -14.98 5.68 20.00
CA ARG A 192 -15.60 6.26 18.80
C ARG A 192 -16.63 5.29 18.19
N HIS A 193 -16.31 4.00 18.11
CA HIS A 193 -17.25 2.99 17.60
C HIS A 193 -18.49 2.82 18.50
N LYS A 194 -18.37 3.06 19.81
CA LYS A 194 -19.52 3.07 20.73
C LYS A 194 -20.39 4.31 20.53
N LYS A 195 -19.78 5.50 20.40
CA LYS A 195 -20.52 6.76 20.17
C LYS A 195 -21.30 6.73 18.86
N ASN A 196 -20.64 6.34 17.77
CA ASN A 196 -21.24 6.32 16.44
C ASN A 196 -22.29 5.20 16.23
N LYS A 197 -22.51 4.32 17.21
CA LYS A 197 -23.61 3.32 17.18
C LYS A 197 -24.97 3.93 17.57
N TYR A 198 -24.96 5.12 18.17
CA TYR A 198 -26.16 5.80 18.69
C TYR A 198 -26.50 7.08 17.90
N GLU A 199 -25.76 7.33 16.82
CA GLU A 199 -26.05 8.34 15.78
C GLU A 199 -26.45 7.61 14.50
#